data_AF-A0A7V4CU01-F1
#
_entry.id   AF-A0A7V4CU01-F1
#
_cell.length_a   1.000
_cell.length_b   1.000
_cell.length_c   1.000
_cell.angle_alpha   90.00
_cell.angle_beta   90.00
_cell.angle_gamma   90.00
#
_symmetry.space_group_name_H-M   'P 1'
#
loop_
_entity.id
_entity.type
_entity.pdbx_description
1 polymer ?
#
loop_
_entity_poly.entity_id
_entity_poly.type
_entity_poly.pdbx_seq_one_letter_code
_entity_poly.pdbx_strand_id
1 'polypeptide(L)'
;MNDYIPKTEKKIFIHRVWTSIKSLFRRIKELFANLFQQEYFYESKRKILGLPLLSINLGPPDSYGNLRCARGIVAIGTKAIGLIALGVYSVKGIFSVGFLGIGIITISVAGVGIVSVSAFGLGIISIGIFAFGYIAVGILSIGIKSIGIFAVGSEAVGLMGIGEKEKFLFPFKK
;
A
#
# COMPACT_ATOMS: atom_id res chain seq x y z
N MET A 1 -8.57 50.47 6.22
CA MET A 1 -9.21 49.51 7.15
C MET A 1 -8.45 48.21 7.00
N ASN A 2 -7.34 48.04 7.74
CA ASN A 2 -6.53 46.83 7.69
C ASN A 2 -6.76 46.11 9.01
N ASP A 3 -7.50 44.99 8.96
CA ASP A 3 -7.73 44.11 10.11
C ASP A 3 -6.43 43.41 10.49
N TYR A 4 -5.58 44.14 11.21
CA TYR A 4 -4.34 43.64 11.76
C TYR A 4 -4.66 42.81 13.00
N ILE A 5 -4.79 41.49 12.80
CA ILE A 5 -5.02 40.53 13.90
C ILE A 5 -3.82 40.60 14.87
N PRO A 6 -4.04 40.93 16.15
CA PRO A 6 -2.95 41.06 17.12
C PRO A 6 -2.22 39.72 17.30
N LYS A 7 -0.89 39.76 17.47
CA LYS A 7 -0.02 38.56 17.58
C LYS A 7 -0.47 37.56 18.66
N THR A 8 -1.17 38.05 19.69
CA THR A 8 -1.77 37.26 20.77
C THR A 8 -2.90 36.34 20.27
N GLU A 9 -3.79 36.84 19.40
CA GLU A 9 -4.88 36.05 18.84
C GLU A 9 -4.38 34.93 17.91
N LYS A 10 -3.33 35.20 17.11
CA LYS A 10 -2.68 34.18 16.27
C LYS A 10 -2.12 33.00 17.09
N LYS A 11 -1.53 33.29 18.26
CA LYS A 11 -0.98 32.25 19.16
C LYS A 11 -2.08 31.40 19.78
N ILE A 12 -3.19 32.02 20.18
CA ILE A 12 -4.37 31.33 20.73
C ILE A 12 -5.02 30.46 19.64
N PHE A 13 -5.12 30.96 18.41
CA PHE A 13 -5.65 30.22 17.27
C PHE A 13 -4.81 28.97 16.97
N ILE A 14 -3.49 29.10 16.84
CA ILE A 14 -2.58 27.97 16.59
C ILE A 14 -2.67 26.94 17.72
N HIS A 15 -2.74 27.37 18.98
CA HIS A 15 -2.87 26.46 20.11
C HIS A 15 -4.21 25.70 20.08
N ARG A 16 -5.32 26.38 19.78
CA ARG A 16 -6.66 25.78 19.67
C ARG A 16 -6.75 24.80 18.49
N VAL A 17 -6.15 25.15 17.35
CA VAL A 17 -6.05 24.25 16.19
C VAL A 17 -5.22 23.03 16.54
N TRP A 18 -4.08 23.21 17.20
CA TRP A 18 -3.20 22.10 17.59
C TRP A 18 -3.87 21.15 18.59
N THR A 19 -4.56 21.67 19.60
CA THR A 19 -5.31 20.83 20.55
C THR A 19 -6.45 20.08 19.89
N SER A 20 -7.12 20.70 18.91
CA SER A 20 -8.17 20.06 18.11
C SER A 20 -7.64 18.95 17.21
N ILE A 21 -6.50 19.18 16.54
CA ILE A 21 -5.82 18.15 15.75
C ILE A 21 -5.42 16.97 16.65
N LYS A 22 -4.87 17.27 17.83
CA LYS A 22 -4.44 16.23 18.78
C LYS A 22 -5.61 15.41 19.32
N SER A 23 -6.76 16.03 19.59
CA SER A 23 -7.96 15.33 20.06
C SER A 23 -8.61 14.49 18.96
N LEU A 24 -8.63 15.00 17.72
CA LEU A 24 -9.05 14.23 16.54
C LEU A 24 -8.16 13.01 16.32
N PHE A 25 -6.84 13.19 16.38
CA PHE A 25 -5.90 12.08 16.23
C PHE A 25 -6.09 11.01 17.31
N ARG A 26 -6.37 11.43 18.55
CA ARG A 26 -6.68 10.50 19.64
C ARG A 26 -7.98 9.72 19.38
N ARG A 27 -9.06 10.39 18.97
CA ARG A 27 -10.33 9.74 18.61
C ARG A 27 -10.17 8.78 17.43
N ILE A 28 -9.44 9.18 16.41
CA ILE A 28 -9.11 8.32 15.26
C ILE A 28 -8.38 7.07 15.74
N LYS A 29 -7.37 7.22 16.59
CA LYS A 29 -6.63 6.10 17.17
C LYS A 29 -7.52 5.17 18.00
N GLU A 30 -8.44 5.72 18.78
CA GLU A 30 -9.41 4.95 19.58
C GLU A 30 -10.41 4.20 18.69
N LEU A 31 -10.93 4.84 17.64
CA LEU A 31 -11.81 4.21 16.65
C LEU A 31 -11.10 3.06 15.93
N PHE A 32 -9.86 3.28 15.47
CA PHE A 32 -9.04 2.22 14.90
C PHE A 32 -8.81 1.10 15.92
N ALA A 33 -8.42 1.42 17.16
CA ALA A 33 -8.18 0.42 18.20
C ALA A 33 -9.43 -0.45 18.46
N ASN A 34 -10.62 0.15 18.53
CA ASN A 34 -11.87 -0.57 18.74
C ASN A 34 -12.26 -1.42 17.52
N LEU A 35 -12.02 -0.93 16.30
CA LEU A 35 -12.23 -1.70 15.06
C LEU A 35 -11.29 -2.91 14.97
N PHE A 36 -10.04 -2.78 15.43
CA PHE A 36 -9.05 -3.85 15.40
C PHE A 36 -9.17 -4.85 16.56
N GLN A 37 -10.02 -4.60 17.57
CA GLN A 37 -10.24 -5.51 18.70
C GLN A 37 -11.28 -6.61 18.43
N GLN A 38 -11.99 -6.56 17.31
CA GLN A 38 -12.93 -7.61 16.94
C GLN A 38 -12.14 -8.86 16.53
N GLU A 39 -12.06 -9.82 17.45
CA GLU A 39 -11.54 -11.15 17.16
C GLU A 39 -12.56 -11.93 16.33
N TYR A 40 -12.21 -12.21 15.08
CA TYR A 40 -13.03 -13.05 14.22
C TYR A 40 -12.19 -14.18 13.66
N PHE A 41 -12.47 -15.38 14.17
CA PHE A 41 -11.86 -16.61 13.72
C PHE A 41 -12.92 -17.48 13.04
N TYR A 42 -12.67 -17.83 11.78
CA TYR A 42 -13.54 -18.71 11.01
C TYR A 42 -12.72 -19.60 10.08
N GLU A 43 -12.99 -20.90 10.12
CA GLU A 43 -12.45 -21.86 9.16
C GLU A 43 -13.57 -22.62 8.47
N SER A 44 -13.47 -22.73 7.15
CA SER A 44 -14.43 -23.49 6.36
C SER A 44 -14.29 -24.99 6.60
N LYS A 45 -15.43 -25.70 6.63
CA LYS A 45 -15.49 -27.17 6.72
C LYS A 45 -14.90 -27.86 5.49
N ARG A 46 -14.92 -27.20 4.32
CA ARG A 46 -14.36 -27.76 3.09
C ARG A 46 -12.85 -27.60 3.10
N LYS A 47 -12.15 -28.74 3.17
CA LYS A 47 -10.69 -28.80 3.05
C LYS A 47 -10.32 -29.34 1.67
N ILE A 48 -9.41 -28.66 0.98
CA ILE A 48 -8.85 -29.08 -0.30
C ILE A 48 -7.34 -29.24 -0.08
N LEU A 49 -6.77 -30.40 -0.42
CA LEU A 49 -5.35 -30.71 -0.20
C LEU A 49 -4.89 -30.49 1.26
N GLY A 50 -5.79 -30.73 2.23
CA GLY A 50 -5.51 -30.53 3.65
C GLY A 50 -5.58 -29.07 4.13
N LEU A 51 -5.82 -28.11 3.23
CA LEU A 51 -5.99 -26.68 3.55
C LEU A 51 -7.48 -26.31 3.56
N PRO A 52 -7.94 -25.46 4.50
CA PRO A 52 -9.31 -24.95 4.46
C PRO A 52 -9.50 -24.08 3.21
N LEU A 53 -10.69 -24.17 2.60
CA LEU A 53 -11.06 -23.33 1.46
C LEU A 53 -11.00 -21.84 1.84
N LEU A 54 -11.49 -21.51 3.02
CA LEU A 54 -11.52 -20.17 3.58
C LEU A 54 -11.02 -20.23 5.03
N SER A 55 -9.99 -19.44 5.33
CA SER A 55 -9.47 -19.21 6.67
C SER A 55 -9.51 -17.71 6.93
N ILE A 56 -10.27 -17.31 7.95
CA ILE A 56 -10.37 -15.92 8.41
C ILE A 56 -9.79 -15.87 9.82
N ASN A 57 -8.77 -15.03 10.00
CA ASN A 57 -8.12 -14.81 11.28
C ASN A 57 -7.85 -13.31 11.46
N LEU A 58 -8.89 -12.62 11.92
CA LEU A 58 -8.86 -11.19 12.22
C LEU A 58 -8.74 -10.99 13.72
N GLY A 59 -7.92 -10.04 14.12
CA GLY A 59 -7.77 -9.66 15.52
C GLY A 59 -6.40 -9.08 15.85
N PRO A 60 -6.24 -8.61 17.09
CA PRO A 60 -4.96 -8.14 17.60
C PRO A 60 -3.93 -9.27 17.66
N PRO A 61 -2.64 -8.95 17.84
CA PRO A 61 -1.62 -9.95 18.14
C PRO A 61 -2.04 -10.79 19.34
N ASP A 62 -1.63 -12.05 19.34
CA ASP A 62 -1.88 -12.97 20.44
C ASP A 62 -1.22 -12.48 21.74
N SER A 63 -1.56 -13.08 22.88
CA SER A 63 -1.02 -12.76 24.21
C SER A 63 0.51 -12.77 24.27
N TYR A 64 1.15 -13.49 23.34
CA TYR A 64 2.61 -13.59 23.17
C TYR A 64 3.21 -12.55 22.20
N GLY A 65 2.41 -11.60 21.70
CA GLY A 65 2.81 -10.59 20.73
C GLY A 65 2.89 -11.07 19.28
N ASN A 66 2.47 -12.31 19.00
CA ASN A 66 2.57 -12.90 17.67
C ASN A 66 1.41 -12.48 16.76
N LEU A 67 1.73 -12.17 15.49
CA LEU A 67 0.70 -11.88 14.49
C LEU A 67 -0.11 -13.14 14.16
N ARG A 68 -1.44 -13.01 14.23
CA ARG A 68 -2.38 -14.04 13.80
C ARG A 68 -2.24 -14.33 12.30
N CYS A 69 -2.02 -15.60 11.97
CA CYS A 69 -1.84 -16.07 10.61
C CYS A 69 -3.10 -16.81 10.13
N ALA A 70 -3.66 -16.39 9.00
CA ALA A 70 -4.68 -17.12 8.25
C ALA A 70 -4.01 -17.96 7.15
N ARG A 71 -4.35 -19.25 7.06
CA ARG A 71 -3.76 -20.19 6.07
C ARG A 71 -4.88 -20.97 5.38
N GLY A 72 -4.99 -20.83 4.07
CA GLY A 72 -6.04 -21.51 3.29
C GLY A 72 -5.92 -21.22 1.80
N ILE A 73 -6.90 -21.65 1.01
CA ILE A 73 -6.98 -21.23 -0.41
C ILE A 73 -7.30 -19.74 -0.46
N VAL A 74 -8.33 -19.32 0.28
CA VAL A 74 -8.65 -17.92 0.57
C VAL A 74 -8.30 -17.64 2.02
N ALA A 75 -7.30 -16.77 2.25
CA ALA A 75 -6.83 -16.39 3.56
C ALA A 75 -7.14 -14.92 3.81
N ILE A 76 -7.89 -14.62 4.88
CA ILE A 76 -8.23 -13.26 5.29
C ILE A 76 -7.70 -13.03 6.71
N GLY A 77 -6.80 -12.08 6.91
CA GLY A 77 -6.28 -11.83 8.25
C GLY A 77 -5.18 -10.78 8.33
N THR A 78 -4.68 -10.53 9.54
CA THR A 78 -3.55 -9.61 9.73
C THR A 78 -2.31 -10.11 8.98
N LYS A 79 -2.04 -11.42 9.04
CA LYS A 79 -1.07 -12.11 8.19
C LYS A 79 -1.77 -13.20 7.38
N ALA A 80 -1.80 -13.07 6.05
CA ALA A 80 -2.50 -14.00 5.17
C ALA A 80 -1.53 -14.78 4.27
N ILE A 81 -1.69 -16.12 4.23
CA ILE A 81 -0.91 -17.03 3.40
C ILE A 81 -1.88 -17.96 2.67
N GLY A 82 -1.97 -17.84 1.35
CA GLY A 82 -2.91 -18.63 0.56
C GLY A 82 -2.81 -18.40 -0.92
N LEU A 83 -3.72 -18.99 -1.71
CA LEU A 83 -3.82 -18.67 -3.14
C LEU A 83 -4.25 -17.22 -3.34
N ILE A 84 -5.28 -16.84 -2.57
CA ILE A 84 -5.84 -15.49 -2.45
C ILE A 84 -5.58 -15.04 -1.01
N ALA A 85 -4.68 -14.08 -0.83
CA ALA A 85 -4.30 -13.53 0.47
C ALA A 85 -4.82 -12.10 0.60
N LEU A 86 -5.73 -11.87 1.55
CA LEU A 86 -6.30 -10.57 1.87
C LEU A 86 -5.91 -10.20 3.30
N GLY A 87 -5.15 -9.12 3.47
CA GLY A 87 -4.66 -8.80 4.81
C GLY A 87 -3.83 -7.55 4.89
N VAL A 88 -3.41 -7.20 6.10
CA VAL A 88 -2.42 -6.12 6.28
C VAL A 88 -1.07 -6.57 5.72
N TYR A 89 -0.68 -7.81 6.06
CA TYR A 89 0.52 -8.49 5.58
C TYR A 89 0.12 -9.72 4.78
N SER A 90 0.06 -9.58 3.46
CA SER A 90 -0.20 -10.68 2.54
C SER A 90 1.15 -11.24 2.07
N VAL A 91 1.64 -12.25 2.78
CA VAL A 91 3.06 -12.67 2.71
C VAL A 91 3.33 -13.62 1.55
N LYS A 92 2.33 -14.39 1.12
CA LYS A 92 2.51 -15.36 0.03
C LYS A 92 1.17 -15.72 -0.58
N GLY A 93 1.00 -15.41 -1.87
CA GLY A 93 -0.09 -15.92 -2.68
C GLY A 93 0.04 -15.62 -4.17
N ILE A 94 -0.84 -16.21 -4.98
CA ILE A 94 -0.94 -15.86 -6.40
C ILE A 94 -1.57 -14.47 -6.51
N PHE A 95 -2.63 -14.23 -5.75
CA PHE A 95 -3.29 -12.94 -5.64
C PHE A 95 -3.16 -12.41 -4.21
N SER A 96 -2.53 -11.26 -4.06
CA SER A 96 -2.24 -10.65 -2.76
C SER A 96 -2.79 -9.23 -2.70
N VAL A 97 -3.67 -8.94 -1.74
CA VAL A 97 -4.17 -7.59 -1.48
C VAL A 97 -3.83 -7.18 -0.05
N GLY A 98 -3.24 -6.01 0.15
CA GLY A 98 -2.90 -5.56 1.49
C GLY A 98 -2.10 -4.27 1.62
N PHE A 99 -1.57 -4.00 2.81
CA PHE A 99 -0.61 -2.91 2.98
C PHE A 99 0.76 -3.34 2.45
N LEU A 100 1.22 -4.52 2.86
CA LEU A 100 2.40 -5.21 2.35
C LEU A 100 1.98 -6.50 1.66
N GLY A 101 2.37 -6.65 0.39
CA GLY A 101 1.96 -7.78 -0.44
C GLY A 101 3.14 -8.42 -1.17
N ILE A 102 3.22 -9.75 -1.14
CA ILE A 102 4.18 -10.53 -1.93
C ILE A 102 3.41 -11.63 -2.65
N GLY A 103 3.46 -11.63 -3.98
CA GLY A 103 2.72 -12.59 -4.79
C GLY A 103 3.03 -12.52 -6.28
N ILE A 104 2.22 -13.20 -7.09
CA ILE A 104 2.32 -13.10 -8.56
C ILE A 104 1.64 -11.81 -9.02
N ILE A 105 0.40 -11.61 -8.58
CA ILE A 105 -0.39 -10.40 -8.77
C ILE A 105 -0.60 -9.78 -7.40
N THR A 106 -0.10 -8.55 -7.23
CA THR A 106 -0.12 -7.85 -5.94
C THR A 106 -0.81 -6.49 -6.10
N ILE A 107 -1.77 -6.21 -5.22
CA ILE A 107 -2.38 -4.88 -5.06
C ILE A 107 -2.11 -4.42 -3.63
N SER A 108 -1.17 -3.50 -3.43
CA SER A 108 -0.79 -3.08 -2.08
C SER A 108 -0.21 -1.67 -1.99
N VAL A 109 0.11 -1.20 -0.79
CA VAL A 109 0.89 0.05 -0.65
C VAL A 109 2.35 -0.21 -1.01
N ALA A 110 2.93 -1.28 -0.46
CA ALA A 110 4.23 -1.78 -0.83
C ALA A 110 4.11 -3.24 -1.30
N GLY A 111 4.51 -3.50 -2.54
CA GLY A 111 4.19 -4.74 -3.25
C GLY A 111 5.39 -5.30 -4.00
N VAL A 112 5.58 -6.62 -3.90
CA VAL A 112 6.51 -7.36 -4.74
C VAL A 112 5.75 -8.41 -5.52
N GLY A 113 5.96 -8.49 -6.82
CA GLY A 113 5.39 -9.57 -7.62
C GLY A 113 5.76 -9.55 -9.09
N ILE A 114 5.14 -10.43 -9.89
CA ILE A 114 5.30 -10.37 -11.34
C ILE A 114 4.55 -9.15 -11.88
N VAL A 115 3.32 -8.97 -11.41
CA VAL A 115 2.48 -7.79 -11.66
C VAL A 115 2.18 -7.13 -10.32
N SER A 116 2.71 -5.93 -10.09
CA SER A 116 2.48 -5.16 -8.85
C SER A 116 1.78 -3.84 -9.15
N VAL A 117 0.60 -3.65 -8.56
CA VAL A 117 -0.10 -2.37 -8.51
C VAL A 117 0.04 -1.83 -7.09
N SER A 118 0.98 -0.94 -6.87
CA SER A 118 1.31 -0.46 -5.53
C SER A 118 2.02 0.87 -5.52
N ALA A 119 1.84 1.65 -4.44
CA ALA A 119 2.56 2.92 -4.30
C ALA A 119 4.09 2.74 -4.38
N PHE A 120 4.60 1.67 -3.80
CA PHE A 120 5.98 1.19 -3.93
C PHE A 120 5.95 -0.24 -4.50
N GLY A 121 6.19 -0.38 -5.79
CA GLY A 121 6.12 -1.66 -6.50
C GLY A 121 7.46 -2.14 -7.03
N LEU A 122 7.76 -3.41 -6.79
CA LEU A 122 8.85 -4.15 -7.42
C LEU A 122 8.25 -5.31 -8.22
N GLY A 123 8.53 -5.38 -9.51
CA GLY A 123 8.08 -6.52 -10.31
C GLY A 123 8.54 -6.57 -11.74
N ILE A 124 7.99 -7.48 -12.54
CA ILE A 124 8.22 -7.45 -13.99
C ILE A 124 7.40 -6.33 -14.59
N ILE A 125 6.13 -6.23 -14.20
CA ILE A 125 5.22 -5.14 -14.53
C ILE A 125 4.85 -4.45 -13.23
N SER A 126 5.29 -3.22 -13.04
CA SER A 126 4.98 -2.43 -11.84
C SER A 126 4.26 -1.15 -12.19
N ILE A 127 3.16 -0.88 -11.50
CA ILE A 127 2.34 0.33 -11.63
C ILE A 127 2.25 0.98 -10.25
N GLY A 128 2.72 2.23 -10.11
CA GLY A 128 2.86 2.84 -8.78
C GLY A 128 3.24 4.30 -8.75
N ILE A 129 3.48 4.83 -7.55
CA ILE A 129 4.15 6.13 -7.41
C ILE A 129 5.63 5.94 -7.67
N PHE A 130 6.21 4.94 -7.00
CA PHE A 130 7.55 4.42 -7.20
C PHE A 130 7.44 3.01 -7.78
N ALA A 131 7.72 2.87 -9.07
CA ALA A 131 7.61 1.61 -9.78
C ALA A 131 9.00 1.16 -10.27
N PHE A 132 9.34 -0.08 -9.97
CA PHE A 132 10.58 -0.71 -10.41
C PHE A 132 10.27 -2.01 -11.14
N GLY A 133 10.80 -2.19 -12.35
CA GLY A 133 10.59 -3.43 -13.07
C GLY A 133 11.07 -3.48 -14.51
N TYR A 134 10.68 -4.53 -15.24
CA TYR A 134 10.93 -4.56 -16.69
C TYR A 134 10.09 -3.50 -17.41
N ILE A 135 8.79 -3.46 -17.08
CA ILE A 135 7.85 -2.39 -17.43
C ILE A 135 7.45 -1.68 -16.14
N ALA A 136 7.83 -0.41 -16.02
CA ALA A 136 7.53 0.42 -14.86
C ALA A 136 6.68 1.63 -15.28
N VAL A 137 5.53 1.81 -14.63
CA VAL A 137 4.61 2.94 -14.87
C VAL A 137 4.35 3.66 -13.56
N GLY A 138 4.58 4.97 -13.52
CA GLY A 138 4.47 5.71 -12.26
C GLY A 138 4.97 7.14 -12.30
N ILE A 139 5.06 7.78 -11.13
CA ILE A 139 5.66 9.13 -11.03
C ILE A 139 7.17 9.00 -11.17
N LEU A 140 7.76 8.09 -10.42
CA LEU A 140 9.15 7.64 -10.51
C LEU A 140 9.16 6.19 -10.99
N SER A 141 9.66 5.99 -12.20
CA SER A 141 9.66 4.70 -12.88
C SER A 141 11.08 4.31 -13.28
N ILE A 142 11.56 3.16 -12.80
CA ILE A 142 12.89 2.64 -13.11
C ILE A 142 12.76 1.24 -13.70
N GLY A 143 13.31 1.03 -14.89
CA GLY A 143 13.11 -0.22 -15.61
C GLY A 143 13.71 -0.24 -17.00
N ILE A 144 13.43 -1.27 -17.78
CA ILE A 144 13.84 -1.31 -19.21
C ILE A 144 12.89 -0.45 -20.03
N LYS A 145 11.59 -0.59 -19.80
CA LYS A 145 10.54 0.27 -20.35
C LYS A 145 9.90 1.05 -19.21
N SER A 146 10.18 2.35 -19.16
CA SER A 146 9.76 3.21 -18.05
C SER A 146 8.88 4.33 -18.55
N ILE A 147 7.70 4.49 -17.96
CA ILE A 147 6.73 5.54 -18.27
C ILE A 147 6.45 6.33 -16.99
N GLY A 148 6.68 7.63 -17.00
CA GLY A 148 6.42 8.45 -15.82
C GLY A 148 6.78 9.92 -15.94
N ILE A 149 6.67 10.66 -14.83
CA ILE A 149 7.19 12.03 -14.78
C ILE A 149 8.72 11.97 -14.85
N PHE A 150 9.30 11.13 -13.99
CA PHE A 150 10.71 10.78 -13.97
C PHE A 150 10.85 9.32 -14.37
N ALA A 151 11.40 9.07 -15.55
CA ALA A 151 11.55 7.74 -16.13
C ALA A 151 13.02 7.43 -16.39
N VAL A 152 13.53 6.32 -15.85
CA VAL A 152 14.91 5.85 -16.07
C VAL A 152 14.85 4.47 -16.71
N GLY A 153 15.47 4.29 -17.86
CA GLY A 153 15.45 3.02 -18.58
C GLY A 153 15.90 3.09 -20.02
N SER A 154 16.14 1.95 -20.66
CA SER A 154 16.52 1.89 -22.08
C SER A 154 15.48 2.58 -22.98
N GLU A 155 14.19 2.40 -22.67
CA GLU A 155 13.07 3.12 -23.28
C GLU A 155 12.35 3.94 -22.20
N ALA A 156 12.71 5.23 -22.10
CA ALA A 156 12.14 6.14 -21.11
C ALA A 156 11.15 7.12 -21.77
N VAL A 157 9.92 7.15 -21.26
CA VAL A 157 8.87 8.08 -21.71
C VAL A 157 8.44 8.94 -20.53
N GLY A 158 8.66 10.26 -20.62
CA GLY A 158 8.33 11.14 -19.51
C GLY A 158 8.62 12.61 -19.72
N LEU A 159 8.45 13.38 -18.64
CA LEU A 159 8.88 14.79 -18.61
C LEU A 159 10.40 14.88 -18.47
N MET A 160 10.98 14.01 -17.65
CA MET A 160 12.41 13.86 -17.48
C MET A 160 12.75 12.37 -17.64
N GLY A 161 13.33 12.03 -18.80
CA GLY A 161 13.80 10.69 -19.14
C GLY A 161 15.30 10.58 -19.04
N ILE A 162 15.82 9.42 -18.61
CA ILE A 162 17.24 9.07 -18.74
C ILE A 162 17.30 7.69 -19.41
N GLY A 163 17.80 7.62 -20.64
CA GLY A 163 17.79 6.38 -21.42
C GLY A 163 18.48 6.45 -22.77
N GLU A 164 18.66 5.28 -23.40
CA GLU A 164 19.14 5.21 -24.80
C GLU A 164 18.10 5.76 -25.78
N LYS A 165 16.81 5.55 -25.49
CA LYS A 165 15.68 6.06 -26.25
C LYS A 165 14.75 6.85 -25.34
N GLU A 166 14.80 8.17 -25.47
CA GLU A 166 13.97 9.09 -24.71
C GLU A 166 12.85 9.66 -25.57
N LYS A 167 11.61 9.60 -25.08
CA LYS A 167 10.47 10.32 -25.66
C LYS A 167 9.91 11.29 -24.64
N PHE A 168 10.08 12.58 -24.92
CA PHE A 168 9.47 13.65 -24.15
C PHE A 168 7.96 13.70 -24.42
N LEU A 169 7.15 13.63 -23.37
CA LEU A 169 5.69 13.63 -23.48
C LEU A 169 5.13 14.98 -23.96
N PHE A 170 5.86 16.07 -23.69
CA PHE A 170 5.61 17.39 -24.25
C PHE A 170 6.74 17.74 -25.20
N PRO A 171 6.52 17.69 -26.53
CA PRO A 171 7.47 18.29 -27.45
C PRO A 171 7.43 19.80 -27.18
N PHE A 172 8.52 20.36 -26.65
CA PHE A 172 8.73 21.81 -26.72
C PHE A 172 8.82 22.17 -28.20
N LYS A 173 7.68 22.53 -28.78
CA LYS A 173 7.61 23.12 -30.11
C LYS A 173 8.30 24.47 -29.98
N LYS A 174 9.53 24.56 -30.48
CA LYS A 174 10.21 25.84 -30.73
C LYS A 174 9.45 26.62 -31.79
#